data_AF-A0A3D2N4D7-F1
#
_entry.id   AF-A0A3D2N4D7-F1
#
_cell.length_a   1.000
_cell.length_b   1.000
_cell.length_c   1.000
_cell.angle_alpha   90.00
_cell.angle_beta   90.00
_cell.angle_gamma   90.00
#
_symmetry.space_group_name_H-M   'P 1'
#
loop_
_entity.id
_entity.type
_entity.pdbx_description
1 polymer ?
#
loop_
_entity_poly.entity_id
_entity_poly.type
_entity_poly.pdbx_seq_one_letter_code
_entity_poly.pdbx_strand_id
1 'polypeptide(L)'
;MDLYTKIGMQHSKVYYGYDGATPFTAALFNVGYVFAESDEWENELYKLIDEENGIYLYEAKYTLPFGYVVPRDFDVPKDLIDRGVVLQNRLTKELGAWDTMLVKEKSEEDGDDVRCTATQDGIYYGYVTKSGTSKIKMTGDVPGEKVELKDLKYATLFYVGELKQGEKINLTNGDENDSTKKIAVSVYRLNTDAVEEALNTLRRQSLTNVKVEGVNVSGHLDLEEAGKLVLSIPRDDGWKITVNGKESQADTFGGALIALNLEPGEYDVALRFEPAGKSAGAWISIASAMIAALFFGLPCLLRKRKEKK
;
A
#
# COMPACT_ATOMS: atom_id res chain seq x y z
N MET A 1 10.23 3.09 12.26
CA MET A 1 10.43 2.78 10.83
C MET A 1 9.10 2.38 10.26
N ASP A 2 8.79 2.91 9.08
CA ASP A 2 7.48 2.78 8.46
C ASP A 2 7.29 1.40 7.79
N LEU A 3 6.03 0.99 7.64
CA LEU A 3 5.64 -0.30 7.06
C LEU A 3 6.15 -0.44 5.62
N TYR A 4 6.09 0.62 4.80
CA TYR A 4 6.50 0.57 3.39
C TYR A 4 7.96 0.14 3.22
N THR A 5 8.86 0.68 4.05
CA THR A 5 10.29 0.31 4.05
C THR A 5 10.48 -1.19 4.26
N LYS A 6 9.73 -1.77 5.22
CA LYS A 6 9.88 -3.18 5.58
C LYS A 6 9.44 -4.10 4.45
N ILE A 7 8.29 -3.82 3.86
CA ILE A 7 7.72 -4.63 2.77
C ILE A 7 8.36 -4.36 1.41
N GLY A 8 9.22 -3.36 1.29
CA GLY A 8 9.96 -3.05 0.07
C GLY A 8 9.15 -2.24 -0.95
N MET A 9 8.17 -1.46 -0.49
CA MET A 9 7.45 -0.51 -1.35
C MET A 9 8.20 0.81 -1.45
N GLN A 10 8.05 1.49 -2.59
CA GLN A 10 8.72 2.77 -2.83
C GLN A 10 8.20 3.85 -1.87
N HIS A 11 9.12 4.57 -1.25
CA HIS A 11 8.79 5.68 -0.39
C HIS A 11 9.92 6.71 -0.33
N SER A 12 9.63 7.89 0.20
CA SER A 12 10.60 8.91 0.53
C SER A 12 10.25 9.58 1.86
N LYS A 13 10.95 10.66 2.21
CA LYS A 13 10.57 11.50 3.36
C LYS A 13 9.26 12.27 3.14
N VAL A 14 8.82 12.43 1.89
CA VAL A 14 7.72 13.34 1.51
C VAL A 14 6.62 12.66 0.69
N TYR A 15 6.78 11.40 0.30
CA TYR A 15 5.75 10.64 -0.42
C TYR A 15 5.84 9.13 -0.16
N TYR A 16 4.73 8.45 -0.42
CA TYR A 16 4.62 6.99 -0.53
C TYR A 16 4.14 6.65 -1.94
N GLY A 17 4.74 5.64 -2.58
CA GLY A 17 4.44 5.24 -3.95
C GLY A 17 3.85 3.83 -4.02
N TYR A 18 3.04 3.56 -5.05
CA TYR A 18 2.51 2.21 -5.30
C TYR A 18 3.56 1.28 -5.93
N ASP A 19 4.61 1.84 -6.54
CA ASP A 19 5.71 1.05 -7.09
C ASP A 19 6.32 0.15 -6.01
N GLY A 20 6.54 -1.12 -6.37
CA GLY A 20 6.97 -2.18 -5.46
C GLY A 20 5.85 -2.98 -4.80
N ALA A 21 4.59 -2.64 -5.05
CA ALA A 21 3.46 -3.49 -4.68
C ALA A 21 3.54 -4.85 -5.40
N THR A 22 3.54 -5.92 -4.61
CA THR A 22 3.20 -7.29 -5.05
C THR A 22 1.70 -7.52 -4.88
N PRO A 23 1.09 -8.53 -5.52
CA PRO A 23 -0.32 -8.86 -5.26
C PRO A 23 -0.59 -9.15 -3.78
N PHE A 24 0.36 -9.73 -3.04
CA PHE A 24 0.23 -9.92 -1.60
C PHE A 24 0.13 -8.60 -0.85
N THR A 25 1.06 -7.65 -1.06
CA THR A 25 1.01 -6.35 -0.36
C THR A 25 -0.15 -5.48 -0.80
N ALA A 26 -0.51 -5.51 -2.09
CA ALA A 26 -1.67 -4.80 -2.62
C ALA A 26 -2.96 -5.28 -1.94
N ALA A 27 -3.11 -6.60 -1.79
CA ALA A 27 -4.24 -7.20 -1.10
C ALA A 27 -4.28 -6.81 0.39
N LEU A 28 -3.14 -6.76 1.09
CA LEU A 28 -3.07 -6.29 2.49
C LEU A 28 -3.58 -4.86 2.68
N PHE A 29 -3.39 -4.00 1.68
CA PHE A 29 -3.89 -2.63 1.65
C PHE A 29 -5.29 -2.50 1.01
N ASN A 30 -5.97 -3.62 0.72
CA ASN A 30 -7.29 -3.65 0.09
C ASN A 30 -7.33 -2.90 -1.26
N VAL A 31 -6.24 -2.95 -2.04
CA VAL A 31 -6.20 -2.35 -3.38
C VAL A 31 -6.96 -3.24 -4.37
N GLY A 32 -8.21 -2.87 -4.64
CA GLY A 32 -9.08 -3.59 -5.58
C GLY A 32 -8.98 -3.13 -7.04
N TYR A 33 -8.51 -1.88 -7.26
CA TYR A 33 -8.45 -1.28 -8.60
C TYR A 33 -7.19 -0.45 -8.78
N VAL A 34 -6.67 -0.44 -10.01
CA VAL A 34 -5.47 0.30 -10.41
C VAL A 34 -5.75 1.05 -11.72
N PHE A 35 -5.34 2.32 -11.78
CA PHE A 35 -5.30 3.08 -13.02
C PHE A 35 -3.92 2.96 -13.65
N ALA A 36 -3.85 2.78 -14.97
CA ALA A 36 -2.61 2.81 -15.73
C ALA A 36 -2.77 3.60 -17.04
N GLU A 37 -1.65 4.00 -17.64
CA GLU A 37 -1.59 4.76 -18.90
C GLU A 37 -1.35 3.84 -20.11
N SER A 38 -1.47 2.52 -19.94
CA SER A 38 -1.28 1.50 -20.99
C SER A 38 -2.21 0.30 -20.79
N ASP A 39 -2.59 -0.37 -21.89
CA ASP A 39 -3.36 -1.63 -21.94
C ASP A 39 -2.52 -2.89 -21.60
N GLU A 40 -1.21 -2.72 -21.43
CA GLU A 40 -0.24 -3.83 -21.25
C GLU A 40 -0.21 -4.42 -19.83
N TRP A 41 -1.09 -3.97 -18.94
CA TRP A 41 -1.17 -4.49 -17.56
C TRP A 41 -2.14 -5.69 -17.43
N GLU A 42 -2.92 -6.03 -18.45
CA GLU A 42 -3.76 -7.23 -18.46
C GLU A 42 -2.88 -8.49 -18.38
N ASN A 43 -3.01 -9.26 -17.29
CA ASN A 43 -2.27 -10.51 -17.07
C ASN A 43 -2.92 -11.31 -15.92
N GLU A 44 -2.25 -12.32 -15.36
CA GLU A 44 -2.79 -13.10 -14.23
C GLU A 44 -3.07 -12.30 -12.95
N LEU A 45 -2.53 -11.08 -12.77
CA LEU A 45 -2.77 -10.24 -11.59
C LEU A 45 -3.90 -9.22 -11.79
N TYR A 46 -4.13 -8.79 -13.02
CA TYR A 46 -5.03 -7.67 -13.32
C TYR A 46 -5.94 -8.00 -14.49
N LYS A 47 -7.16 -7.48 -14.43
CA LYS A 47 -8.16 -7.55 -15.48
C LYS A 47 -8.57 -6.14 -15.89
N LEU A 48 -8.41 -5.78 -17.15
CA LEU A 48 -8.92 -4.54 -17.73
C LEU A 48 -10.44 -4.59 -17.69
N ILE A 49 -11.05 -3.57 -17.08
CA ILE A 49 -12.50 -3.47 -16.94
C ILE A 49 -13.08 -2.22 -17.58
N ASP A 50 -12.27 -1.18 -17.79
CA ASP A 50 -12.71 0.06 -18.43
C ASP A 50 -11.53 0.84 -19.02
N GLU A 51 -11.81 1.72 -19.97
CA GLU A 51 -10.84 2.59 -20.64
C GLU A 51 -11.48 3.92 -21.02
N GLU A 52 -10.84 5.02 -20.65
CA GLU A 52 -11.27 6.35 -21.06
C GLU A 52 -10.07 7.28 -21.29
N ASN A 53 -10.00 7.89 -22.48
CA ASN A 53 -8.98 8.89 -22.85
C ASN A 53 -7.53 8.39 -22.65
N GLY A 54 -7.26 7.11 -22.92
CA GLY A 54 -5.92 6.52 -22.73
C GLY A 54 -5.55 6.25 -21.26
N ILE A 55 -6.51 6.33 -20.35
CA ILE A 55 -6.38 5.84 -18.98
C ILE A 55 -7.19 4.55 -18.86
N TYR A 56 -6.52 3.49 -18.41
CA TYR A 56 -7.03 2.14 -18.32
C TYR A 56 -7.29 1.81 -16.85
N LEU A 57 -8.49 1.27 -16.57
CA LEU A 57 -8.89 0.82 -15.24
C LEU A 57 -8.80 -0.70 -15.18
N TYR A 58 -8.00 -1.18 -14.22
CA TYR A 58 -7.81 -2.59 -13.96
C TYR A 58 -8.40 -2.99 -12.61
N GLU A 59 -9.07 -4.13 -12.59
CA GLU A 59 -9.45 -4.85 -11.37
C GLU A 59 -8.30 -5.79 -10.95
N ALA A 60 -7.88 -5.69 -9.70
CA ALA A 60 -6.90 -6.60 -9.12
C ALA A 60 -7.55 -7.95 -8.82
N LYS A 61 -6.94 -9.04 -9.29
CA LYS A 61 -7.43 -10.42 -9.10
C LYS A 61 -7.16 -10.95 -7.68
N TYR A 62 -6.12 -10.42 -7.02
CA TYR A 62 -5.73 -10.79 -5.67
C TYR A 62 -6.13 -9.69 -4.68
N THR A 63 -7.23 -9.89 -3.98
CA THR A 63 -7.75 -8.91 -3.00
C THR A 63 -8.07 -9.57 -1.66
N LEU A 64 -8.10 -8.76 -0.60
CA LEU A 64 -8.69 -9.10 0.68
C LEU A 64 -9.92 -8.25 0.93
N PRO A 65 -10.87 -8.68 1.77
CA PRO A 65 -11.91 -7.80 2.30
C PRO A 65 -11.34 -6.60 3.05
N PHE A 66 -12.16 -5.55 3.25
CA PHE A 66 -11.76 -4.30 3.90
C PHE A 66 -11.15 -4.51 5.30
N GLY A 67 -11.64 -5.53 6.02
CA GLY A 67 -11.03 -6.02 7.25
C GLY A 67 -10.87 -7.53 7.20
N TYR A 68 -9.70 -8.02 7.57
CA TYR A 68 -9.35 -9.45 7.57
C TYR A 68 -8.71 -9.83 8.89
N VAL A 69 -8.84 -11.09 9.30
CA VAL A 69 -8.29 -11.57 10.57
C VAL A 69 -6.96 -12.28 10.33
N VAL A 70 -5.96 -11.91 11.11
CA VAL A 70 -4.68 -12.63 11.20
C VAL A 70 -4.61 -13.37 12.54
N PRO A 71 -3.78 -14.43 12.66
CA PRO A 71 -3.50 -15.04 13.96
C PRO A 71 -3.02 -14.00 14.97
N ARG A 72 -3.39 -14.15 16.25
CA ARG A 72 -3.15 -13.12 17.29
C ARG A 72 -1.69 -12.65 17.36
N ASP A 73 -0.75 -13.58 17.28
CA ASP A 73 0.69 -13.31 17.38
C ASP A 73 1.36 -13.01 16.03
N PHE A 74 0.60 -13.01 14.93
CA PHE A 74 1.11 -12.66 13.61
C PHE A 74 1.25 -11.14 13.48
N ASP A 75 2.44 -10.70 13.11
CA ASP A 75 2.75 -9.28 12.87
C ASP A 75 3.99 -9.14 11.97
N VAL A 76 4.24 -7.94 11.47
CA VAL A 76 5.44 -7.65 10.68
C VAL A 76 6.64 -7.49 11.62
N PRO A 77 7.67 -8.37 11.50
CA PRO A 77 8.87 -8.30 12.33
C PRO A 77 9.56 -6.93 12.26
N LYS A 78 10.09 -6.48 13.40
CA LYS A 78 10.74 -5.17 13.52
C LYS A 78 12.19 -5.16 13.02
N ASP A 79 12.82 -6.33 12.91
CA ASP A 79 14.24 -6.55 12.65
C ASP A 79 14.58 -6.77 11.16
N LEU A 80 13.59 -7.01 10.30
CA LEU A 80 13.78 -7.22 8.87
C LEU A 80 13.66 -5.91 8.07
N ILE A 81 14.69 -5.07 8.19
CA ILE A 81 14.83 -3.81 7.46
C ILE A 81 15.56 -4.05 6.13
N ASP A 82 15.16 -3.36 5.06
CA ASP A 82 15.74 -3.46 3.71
C ASP A 82 15.79 -4.91 3.17
N ARG A 83 14.77 -5.69 3.55
CA ARG A 83 14.64 -7.11 3.24
C ARG A 83 13.23 -7.46 2.78
N GLY A 84 12.62 -6.60 1.97
CA GLY A 84 11.23 -6.71 1.51
C GLY A 84 10.88 -8.07 0.93
N VAL A 85 11.72 -8.62 0.05
CA VAL A 85 11.54 -9.97 -0.51
C VAL A 85 11.51 -11.05 0.57
N VAL A 86 12.51 -11.04 1.47
CA VAL A 86 12.63 -12.03 2.54
C VAL A 86 11.45 -11.93 3.49
N LEU A 87 11.04 -10.71 3.82
CA LEU A 87 9.90 -10.46 4.67
C LEU A 87 8.61 -10.98 4.05
N GLN A 88 8.32 -10.61 2.80
CA GLN A 88 7.09 -11.07 2.13
C GLN A 88 7.05 -12.60 2.02
N ASN A 89 8.16 -13.25 1.64
CA ASN A 89 8.26 -14.71 1.60
C ASN A 89 8.04 -15.35 2.98
N ARG A 90 8.53 -14.71 4.05
CA ARG A 90 8.31 -15.18 5.42
C ARG A 90 6.84 -15.05 5.81
N LEU A 91 6.22 -13.90 5.55
CA LEU A 91 4.83 -13.64 5.90
C LEU A 91 3.89 -14.62 5.16
N THR A 92 4.08 -14.84 3.86
CA THR A 92 3.23 -15.79 3.12
C THR A 92 3.42 -17.23 3.61
N LYS A 93 4.65 -17.63 3.97
CA LYS A 93 4.94 -18.93 4.57
C LYS A 93 4.26 -19.11 5.94
N GLU A 94 4.33 -18.09 6.80
CA GLU A 94 3.65 -18.09 8.11
C GLU A 94 2.11 -18.11 7.95
N LEU A 95 1.58 -17.61 6.84
CA LEU A 95 0.17 -17.67 6.46
C LEU A 95 -0.22 -18.96 5.72
N GLY A 96 0.67 -19.95 5.69
CA GLY A 96 0.35 -21.30 5.21
C GLY A 96 0.71 -21.58 3.75
N ALA A 97 1.41 -20.68 3.05
CA ALA A 97 1.91 -20.97 1.71
C ALA A 97 2.88 -22.17 1.74
N TRP A 98 2.73 -23.11 0.80
CA TRP A 98 3.59 -24.28 0.70
C TRP A 98 4.96 -23.92 0.12
N ASP A 99 4.99 -23.09 -0.92
CA ASP A 99 6.21 -22.68 -1.60
C ASP A 99 6.60 -21.22 -1.33
N THR A 100 7.78 -20.83 -1.85
CA THR A 100 8.26 -19.45 -1.76
C THR A 100 7.52 -18.56 -2.76
N MET A 101 7.03 -17.40 -2.31
CA MET A 101 6.27 -16.47 -3.15
C MET A 101 7.15 -15.76 -4.21
N LEU A 102 8.29 -15.21 -3.82
CA LEU A 102 9.25 -14.55 -4.70
C LEU A 102 10.46 -15.46 -4.84
N VAL A 103 10.49 -16.24 -5.92
CA VAL A 103 11.52 -17.22 -6.22
C VAL A 103 12.67 -16.53 -6.95
N LYS A 104 13.87 -16.58 -6.37
CA LYS A 104 15.04 -15.90 -6.96
C LYS A 104 15.42 -16.54 -8.30
N GLU A 105 15.54 -15.71 -9.32
CA GLU A 105 15.98 -16.10 -10.65
C GLU A 105 17.49 -15.98 -10.78
N LYS A 106 18.06 -16.76 -11.70
CA LYS A 106 19.49 -16.66 -12.01
C LYS A 106 19.71 -15.42 -12.87
N SER A 107 20.44 -14.46 -12.32
CA SER A 107 20.89 -13.27 -13.04
C SER A 107 22.42 -13.27 -13.17
N GLU A 108 22.91 -12.76 -14.29
CA GLU A 108 24.32 -12.58 -14.57
C GLU A 108 24.70 -11.11 -14.34
N GLU A 109 25.79 -10.87 -13.60
CA GLU A 109 26.43 -9.55 -13.58
C GLU A 109 27.22 -9.43 -14.89
N ASP A 110 26.85 -8.48 -15.77
CA ASP A 110 27.65 -8.12 -16.95
C ASP A 110 28.31 -6.76 -16.70
N GLY A 111 29.50 -6.81 -16.13
CA GLY A 111 30.22 -5.62 -15.67
C GLY A 111 29.45 -4.91 -14.55
N ASP A 112 28.82 -3.79 -14.90
CA ASP A 112 28.08 -2.93 -13.97
C ASP A 112 26.55 -3.09 -14.09
N ASP A 113 26.10 -3.83 -15.11
CA ASP A 113 24.70 -4.10 -15.43
C ASP A 113 24.26 -5.47 -14.91
N VAL A 114 22.94 -5.68 -14.84
CA VAL A 114 22.35 -6.97 -14.47
C VAL A 114 21.51 -7.50 -15.62
N ARG A 115 21.85 -8.68 -16.12
CA ARG A 115 21.05 -9.40 -17.11
C ARG A 115 20.34 -10.57 -16.49
N CYS A 116 19.08 -10.76 -16.86
CA CYS A 116 18.30 -11.92 -16.47
C CYS A 116 17.65 -12.53 -17.71
N THR A 117 17.71 -13.85 -17.81
CA THR A 117 16.95 -14.62 -18.80
C THR A 117 15.87 -15.38 -18.06
N ALA A 118 14.61 -15.18 -18.44
CA ALA A 118 13.48 -15.87 -17.85
C ALA A 118 13.65 -17.40 -18.02
N THR A 119 13.65 -18.14 -16.92
CA THR A 119 13.79 -19.60 -16.97
C THR A 119 12.45 -20.31 -17.20
N GLN A 120 11.34 -19.62 -16.95
CA GLN A 120 9.96 -20.08 -17.08
C GLN A 120 9.04 -18.92 -17.46
N ASP A 121 7.88 -19.22 -18.02
CA ASP A 121 6.82 -18.24 -18.20
C ASP A 121 6.31 -17.75 -16.83
N GLY A 122 5.97 -16.47 -16.73
CA GLY A 122 5.30 -15.92 -15.55
C GLY A 122 5.64 -14.47 -15.28
N ILE A 123 5.28 -14.01 -14.09
CA ILE A 123 5.47 -12.63 -13.67
C ILE A 123 6.76 -12.43 -12.91
N TYR A 124 7.47 -11.36 -13.21
CA TYR A 124 8.77 -11.05 -12.64
C TYR A 124 8.77 -9.72 -11.88
N TYR A 125 9.61 -9.69 -10.85
CA TYR A 125 9.90 -8.53 -10.03
C TYR A 125 11.41 -8.36 -9.89
N GLY A 126 11.88 -7.11 -9.88
CA GLY A 126 13.23 -6.77 -9.47
C GLY A 126 13.25 -6.25 -8.04
N TYR A 127 14.35 -6.48 -7.32
CA TYR A 127 14.58 -5.91 -6.00
C TYR A 127 15.93 -5.20 -5.97
N VAL A 128 15.89 -3.90 -5.72
CA VAL A 128 17.07 -3.08 -5.49
C VAL A 128 17.37 -3.11 -3.99
N THR A 129 18.52 -3.65 -3.58
CA THR A 129 18.92 -3.61 -2.15
C THR A 129 19.75 -2.37 -1.82
N LYS A 130 20.54 -1.93 -2.79
CA LYS A 130 21.42 -0.77 -2.70
C LYS A 130 21.79 -0.35 -4.12
N SER A 131 21.23 0.73 -4.63
CA SER A 131 21.68 1.28 -5.91
C SER A 131 22.80 2.29 -5.66
N GLY A 132 23.86 2.23 -6.48
CA GLY A 132 24.82 3.33 -6.58
C GLY A 132 24.18 4.59 -7.20
N THR A 133 23.07 4.41 -7.92
CA THR A 133 22.34 5.41 -8.69
C THR A 133 20.94 5.65 -8.14
N SER A 134 20.36 6.81 -8.44
CA SER A 134 18.94 7.09 -8.16
C SER A 134 17.99 6.57 -9.25
N LYS A 135 18.52 6.06 -10.37
CA LYS A 135 17.76 5.65 -11.54
C LYS A 135 18.25 4.33 -12.12
N ILE A 136 17.33 3.43 -12.45
CA ILE A 136 17.63 2.19 -13.18
C ILE A 136 16.81 2.18 -14.45
N LYS A 137 17.45 1.88 -15.58
CA LYS A 137 16.78 1.69 -16.86
C LYS A 137 16.64 0.19 -17.13
N MET A 138 15.46 -0.23 -17.59
CA MET A 138 15.17 -1.61 -17.97
C MET A 138 14.96 -1.68 -19.48
N THR A 139 15.65 -2.59 -20.16
CA THR A 139 15.60 -2.77 -21.63
C THR A 139 15.53 -4.26 -21.98
N GLY A 140 15.24 -4.58 -23.24
CA GLY A 140 15.08 -5.96 -23.72
C GLY A 140 13.62 -6.29 -23.97
N ASP A 141 13.22 -7.51 -23.64
CA ASP A 141 11.87 -8.06 -23.84
C ASP A 141 10.90 -7.60 -22.72
N VAL A 142 10.85 -6.29 -22.48
CA VAL A 142 10.01 -5.70 -21.42
C VAL A 142 8.59 -5.48 -21.93
N PRO A 143 7.55 -5.94 -21.21
CA PRO A 143 6.17 -5.56 -21.52
C PRO A 143 5.95 -4.07 -21.18
N GLY A 144 5.83 -3.24 -22.21
CA GLY A 144 5.38 -1.85 -22.10
C GLY A 144 6.38 -0.76 -21.79
N GLU A 145 5.86 0.46 -21.59
CA GLU A 145 6.64 1.73 -21.55
C GLU A 145 7.37 2.05 -20.23
N LYS A 146 7.24 1.24 -19.17
CA LYS A 146 7.98 1.50 -17.91
C LYS A 146 9.44 1.02 -17.99
N VAL A 147 10.20 1.80 -18.73
CA VAL A 147 11.62 1.61 -19.04
C VAL A 147 12.54 2.21 -17.97
N GLU A 148 12.03 2.99 -17.01
CA GLU A 148 12.84 3.71 -16.01
C GLU A 148 12.24 3.69 -14.59
N LEU A 149 13.04 3.26 -13.62
CA LEU A 149 12.82 3.45 -12.19
C LEU A 149 13.55 4.70 -11.73
N LYS A 150 12.90 5.53 -10.91
CA LYS A 150 13.45 6.81 -10.41
C LYS A 150 13.37 6.85 -8.88
N ASP A 151 14.08 7.79 -8.28
CA ASP A 151 14.11 8.03 -6.83
C ASP A 151 14.48 6.80 -5.98
N LEU A 152 15.40 5.96 -6.47
CA LEU A 152 15.87 4.76 -5.77
C LEU A 152 16.78 5.09 -4.58
N LYS A 153 16.19 5.64 -3.51
CA LYS A 153 16.90 6.03 -2.27
C LYS A 153 16.95 4.91 -1.23
N TYR A 154 16.01 3.97 -1.31
CA TYR A 154 15.81 2.88 -0.36
C TYR A 154 15.62 1.56 -1.09
N ALA A 155 15.83 0.46 -0.37
CA ALA A 155 15.64 -0.86 -0.94
C ALA A 155 14.17 -1.08 -1.33
N THR A 156 13.92 -1.33 -2.61
CA THR A 156 12.57 -1.26 -3.22
C THR A 156 12.39 -2.37 -4.24
N LEU A 157 11.22 -3.00 -4.20
CA LEU A 157 10.72 -3.89 -5.25
C LEU A 157 10.21 -3.07 -6.43
N PHE A 158 10.25 -3.65 -7.62
CA PHE A 158 9.59 -3.07 -8.78
C PHE A 158 9.07 -4.17 -9.69
N TYR A 159 7.96 -3.88 -10.34
CA TYR A 159 7.34 -4.78 -11.31
C TYR A 159 8.19 -4.78 -12.58
N VAL A 160 8.60 -5.97 -13.04
CA VAL A 160 9.30 -6.13 -14.33
C VAL A 160 8.28 -6.35 -15.45
N GLY A 161 7.24 -7.15 -15.19
CA GLY A 161 6.29 -7.58 -16.19
C GLY A 161 6.17 -9.09 -16.29
N GLU A 162 5.30 -9.53 -17.18
CA GLU A 162 5.19 -10.92 -17.60
C GLU A 162 6.30 -11.24 -18.63
N LEU A 163 7.06 -12.30 -18.40
CA LEU A 163 8.10 -12.77 -19.33
C LEU A 163 7.84 -14.22 -19.70
N LYS A 164 8.13 -14.57 -20.95
CA LYS A 164 8.15 -15.94 -21.45
C LYS A 164 9.54 -16.55 -21.29
N GLN A 165 9.60 -17.87 -21.19
CA GLN A 165 10.85 -18.62 -21.11
C GLN A 165 11.80 -18.21 -22.26
N GLY A 166 13.02 -17.81 -21.89
CA GLY A 166 14.07 -17.40 -22.81
C GLY A 166 14.10 -15.89 -23.12
N GLU A 167 13.06 -15.13 -22.78
CA GLU A 167 13.07 -13.67 -22.88
C GLU A 167 14.10 -13.06 -21.91
N LYS A 168 14.66 -11.93 -22.31
CA LYS A 168 15.80 -11.31 -21.64
C LYS A 168 15.50 -9.88 -21.26
N ILE A 169 15.81 -9.56 -20.02
CA ILE A 169 15.82 -8.18 -19.52
C ILE A 169 17.26 -7.78 -19.19
N ASN A 170 17.56 -6.51 -19.43
CA ASN A 170 18.79 -5.88 -19.05
C ASN A 170 18.50 -4.65 -18.20
N LEU A 171 19.10 -4.61 -17.02
CA LEU A 171 18.99 -3.53 -16.05
C LEU A 171 20.31 -2.78 -16.03
N THR A 172 20.26 -1.47 -16.27
CA THR A 172 21.45 -0.62 -16.34
C THR A 172 21.28 0.62 -15.46
N ASN A 173 22.38 1.31 -15.13
CA ASN A 173 22.27 2.65 -14.55
C ASN A 173 21.55 3.59 -15.54
N GLY A 174 20.46 4.22 -15.10
CA GLY A 174 19.65 5.16 -15.89
C GLY A 174 20.02 6.64 -15.69
N ASP A 175 21.05 6.95 -14.90
CA ASP A 175 21.53 8.31 -14.71
C ASP A 175 22.75 8.59 -15.61
N GLU A 176 22.50 9.29 -16.71
CA GLU A 176 23.52 9.65 -17.71
C GLU A 176 24.65 10.55 -17.14
N ASN A 177 24.42 11.21 -16.00
CA ASN A 177 25.39 12.10 -15.36
C ASN A 177 26.10 11.46 -14.17
N ASP A 178 25.67 10.28 -13.72
CA ASP A 178 26.26 9.56 -12.60
C ASP A 178 27.19 8.47 -13.11
N SER A 179 28.49 8.66 -12.88
CA SER A 179 29.51 7.67 -13.26
C SER A 179 29.65 6.51 -12.26
N THR A 180 28.83 6.45 -11.19
CA THR A 180 28.74 5.27 -10.34
C THR A 180 27.95 4.17 -11.03
N LYS A 181 28.65 3.14 -11.49
CA LYS A 181 28.11 2.25 -12.52
C LYS A 181 27.34 1.06 -11.97
N LYS A 182 27.85 0.41 -10.90
CA LYS A 182 27.32 -0.87 -10.45
C LYS A 182 25.95 -0.74 -9.80
N ILE A 183 24.95 -1.35 -10.41
CA ILE A 183 23.64 -1.56 -9.79
C ILE A 183 23.63 -2.89 -9.01
N ALA A 184 22.91 -2.94 -7.89
CA ALA A 184 22.68 -4.19 -7.15
C ALA A 184 21.20 -4.54 -7.19
N VAL A 185 20.84 -5.30 -8.22
CA VAL A 185 19.48 -5.80 -8.42
C VAL A 185 19.48 -7.32 -8.42
N SER A 186 18.49 -7.90 -7.74
CA SER A 186 18.14 -9.31 -7.90
C SER A 186 16.77 -9.42 -8.57
N VAL A 187 16.62 -10.38 -9.46
CA VAL A 187 15.35 -10.66 -10.16
C VAL A 187 14.69 -11.88 -9.52
N TYR A 188 13.37 -11.82 -9.41
CA TYR A 188 12.53 -12.85 -8.81
C TYR A 188 11.34 -13.11 -9.70
N ARG A 189 10.96 -14.38 -9.84
CA ARG A 189 9.69 -14.78 -10.40
C ARG A 189 8.66 -14.92 -9.29
N LEU A 190 7.46 -14.41 -9.53
CA LEU A 190 6.32 -14.55 -8.66
C LEU A 190 5.75 -15.96 -8.78
N ASN A 191 5.47 -16.58 -7.64
CA ASN A 191 4.66 -17.77 -7.51
C ASN A 191 3.27 -17.34 -7.02
N THR A 192 2.31 -17.30 -7.94
CA THR A 192 0.93 -16.87 -7.67
C THR A 192 0.16 -17.85 -6.78
N ASP A 193 0.48 -19.15 -6.82
CA ASP A 193 -0.11 -20.14 -5.91
C ASP A 193 0.23 -19.82 -4.45
N ALA A 194 1.48 -19.47 -4.16
CA ALA A 194 1.91 -19.07 -2.81
C ALA A 194 1.25 -17.76 -2.32
N VAL A 195 0.90 -16.85 -3.25
CA VAL A 195 0.10 -15.66 -2.92
C VAL A 195 -1.31 -16.10 -2.54
N GLU A 196 -1.95 -16.89 -3.39
CA GLU A 196 -3.34 -17.30 -3.22
C GLU A 196 -3.55 -18.13 -1.95
N GLU A 197 -2.63 -19.06 -1.65
CA GLU A 197 -2.63 -19.83 -0.40
C GLU A 197 -2.60 -18.92 0.84
N ALA A 198 -1.68 -17.94 0.86
CA ALA A 198 -1.57 -16.99 1.96
C ALA A 198 -2.82 -16.11 2.09
N LEU A 199 -3.36 -15.60 0.98
CA LEU A 199 -4.56 -14.77 0.99
C LEU A 199 -5.80 -15.57 1.39
N ASN A 200 -5.90 -16.85 1.02
CA ASN A 200 -7.00 -17.71 1.43
C ASN A 200 -7.04 -17.93 2.94
N THR A 201 -5.90 -17.98 3.61
CA THR A 201 -5.85 -17.97 5.08
C THR A 201 -6.46 -16.69 5.65
N LEU A 202 -6.11 -15.53 5.09
CA LEU A 202 -6.61 -14.22 5.55
C LEU A 202 -8.09 -13.99 5.23
N ARG A 203 -8.62 -14.61 4.16
CA ARG A 203 -10.03 -14.50 3.77
C ARG A 203 -10.98 -15.34 4.62
N ARG A 204 -10.47 -16.30 5.42
CA ARG A 204 -11.31 -17.22 6.20
C ARG A 204 -12.28 -16.48 7.13
N GLN A 205 -11.80 -15.40 7.75
CA GLN A 205 -12.58 -14.60 8.68
C GLN A 205 -12.33 -13.13 8.37
N SER A 206 -13.42 -12.41 8.11
CA SER A 206 -13.33 -11.05 7.59
C SER A 206 -14.52 -10.22 8.02
N LEU A 207 -14.33 -8.90 7.95
CA LEU A 207 -15.40 -7.95 8.19
C LEU A 207 -16.41 -8.02 7.04
N THR A 208 -17.67 -8.28 7.37
CA THR A 208 -18.79 -8.33 6.44
C THR A 208 -19.71 -7.12 6.63
N ASN A 209 -20.68 -6.93 5.73
CA ASN A 209 -21.63 -5.81 5.78
C ASN A 209 -20.96 -4.43 5.93
N VAL A 210 -19.80 -4.27 5.29
CA VAL A 210 -18.99 -3.07 5.42
C VAL A 210 -19.70 -1.89 4.78
N LYS A 211 -19.81 -0.79 5.54
CA LYS A 211 -20.36 0.50 5.09
C LYS A 211 -19.34 1.59 5.31
N VAL A 212 -19.05 2.34 4.25
CA VAL A 212 -18.17 3.51 4.27
C VAL A 212 -19.00 4.73 3.90
N GLU A 213 -19.23 5.61 4.87
CA GLU A 213 -20.08 6.80 4.73
C GLU A 213 -19.36 8.05 5.25
N GLY A 214 -18.74 8.78 4.32
CA GLY A 214 -17.96 9.97 4.61
C GLY A 214 -16.77 9.66 5.52
N VAL A 215 -16.87 10.05 6.81
CA VAL A 215 -15.83 9.82 7.82
C VAL A 215 -16.12 8.63 8.73
N ASN A 216 -17.17 7.85 8.44
CA ASN A 216 -17.55 6.68 9.22
C ASN A 216 -17.30 5.40 8.43
N VAL A 217 -16.81 4.38 9.12
CA VAL A 217 -16.68 3.02 8.62
C VAL A 217 -17.34 2.09 9.62
N SER A 218 -18.11 1.11 9.18
CA SER A 218 -18.68 0.09 10.05
C SER A 218 -18.73 -1.25 9.36
N GLY A 219 -18.76 -2.33 10.14
CA GLY A 219 -18.96 -3.68 9.63
C GLY A 219 -19.17 -4.67 10.77
N HIS A 220 -19.49 -5.90 10.39
CA HIS A 220 -19.78 -6.99 11.30
C HIS A 220 -18.73 -8.11 11.15
N LEU A 221 -18.25 -8.63 12.27
CA LEU A 221 -17.29 -9.74 12.32
C LEU A 221 -17.85 -10.86 13.20
N ASP A 222 -17.94 -12.06 12.63
CA ASP A 222 -18.11 -13.31 13.39
C ASP A 222 -16.75 -13.99 13.48
N LEU A 223 -16.26 -14.17 14.72
CA LEU A 223 -14.92 -14.65 15.00
C LEU A 223 -14.99 -15.98 15.79
N GLU A 224 -14.62 -17.06 15.12
CA GLU A 224 -14.57 -18.43 15.66
C GLU A 224 -13.41 -18.66 16.64
N GLU A 225 -12.24 -18.06 16.41
CA GLU A 225 -11.02 -18.25 17.20
C GLU A 225 -10.37 -16.91 17.56
N ALA A 226 -9.62 -16.85 18.66
CA ALA A 226 -8.94 -15.62 19.05
C ALA A 226 -7.99 -15.14 17.95
N GLY A 227 -8.12 -13.87 17.58
CA GLY A 227 -7.45 -13.33 16.40
C GLY A 227 -7.26 -11.82 16.46
N LYS A 228 -6.55 -11.30 15.47
CA LYS A 228 -6.31 -9.88 15.29
C LYS A 228 -7.01 -9.42 14.02
N LEU A 229 -8.10 -8.66 14.16
CA LEU A 229 -8.73 -7.98 13.03
C LEU A 229 -7.81 -6.85 12.57
N VAL A 230 -7.38 -6.91 11.31
CA VAL A 230 -6.61 -5.86 10.64
C VAL A 230 -7.55 -5.12 9.70
N LEU A 231 -7.54 -3.79 9.77
CA LEU A 231 -8.25 -2.92 8.83
C LEU A 231 -7.24 -2.26 7.92
N SER A 232 -7.54 -2.17 6.62
CA SER A 232 -6.72 -1.46 5.63
C SER A 232 -6.81 0.08 5.78
N ILE A 233 -6.81 0.57 7.01
CA ILE A 233 -6.84 1.98 7.40
C ILE A 233 -5.57 2.26 8.20
N PRO A 234 -4.75 3.27 7.81
CA PRO A 234 -3.64 3.71 8.62
C PRO A 234 -4.09 4.22 9.99
N ARG A 235 -3.35 3.86 11.04
CA ARG A 235 -3.57 4.35 12.40
C ARG A 235 -3.28 5.85 12.45
N ASP A 236 -4.27 6.60 12.91
CA ASP A 236 -4.20 8.04 13.16
C ASP A 236 -5.00 8.36 14.43
N ASP A 237 -4.58 9.35 15.22
CA ASP A 237 -5.22 9.69 16.51
C ASP A 237 -6.63 10.27 16.34
N GLY A 238 -6.97 10.71 15.13
CA GLY A 238 -8.31 11.13 14.77
C GLY A 238 -9.33 9.99 14.65
N TRP A 239 -8.89 8.72 14.57
CA TRP A 239 -9.81 7.59 14.53
C TRP A 239 -10.34 7.23 15.92
N LYS A 240 -11.65 7.33 16.09
CA LYS A 240 -12.38 6.80 17.25
C LYS A 240 -13.02 5.47 16.88
N ILE A 241 -12.79 4.45 17.69
CA ILE A 241 -13.19 3.07 17.39
C ILE A 241 -14.11 2.57 18.48
N THR A 242 -15.19 1.92 18.09
CA THR A 242 -16.09 1.21 18.99
C THR A 242 -16.24 -0.25 18.58
N VAL A 243 -16.31 -1.12 19.58
CA VAL A 243 -16.60 -2.55 19.44
C VAL A 243 -17.84 -2.83 20.28
N ASN A 244 -18.91 -3.30 19.66
CA ASN A 244 -20.22 -3.49 20.29
C ASN A 244 -20.71 -2.22 21.02
N GLY A 245 -20.51 -1.06 20.39
CA GLY A 245 -20.90 0.26 20.90
C GLY A 245 -20.04 0.82 22.03
N LYS A 246 -19.01 0.11 22.50
CA LYS A 246 -18.09 0.58 23.54
C LYS A 246 -16.78 1.04 22.93
N GLU A 247 -16.22 2.15 23.42
CA GLU A 247 -14.92 2.64 22.96
C GLU A 247 -13.83 1.58 23.16
N SER A 248 -13.01 1.41 22.14
CA SER A 248 -11.89 0.46 22.13
C SER A 248 -10.62 1.17 21.70
N GLN A 249 -9.49 0.78 22.30
CA GLN A 249 -8.18 1.18 21.81
C GLN A 249 -7.76 0.24 20.69
N ALA A 250 -7.26 0.82 19.59
CA ALA A 250 -6.63 0.04 18.54
C ALA A 250 -5.13 -0.11 18.78
N ASP A 251 -4.67 -1.32 18.48
CA ASP A 251 -3.26 -1.61 18.27
C ASP A 251 -2.90 -1.33 16.80
N THR A 252 -1.68 -1.69 16.42
CA THR A 252 -1.24 -1.59 15.02
C THR A 252 -0.80 -2.93 14.45
N PHE A 253 -1.15 -3.19 13.19
CA PHE A 253 -0.53 -4.23 12.39
C PHE A 253 0.61 -3.62 11.57
N GLY A 254 1.79 -4.24 11.65
CA GLY A 254 3.01 -3.78 11.00
C GLY A 254 3.54 -2.43 11.48
N GLY A 255 2.96 -1.88 12.55
CA GLY A 255 3.23 -0.54 13.05
C GLY A 255 2.52 0.58 12.30
N ALA A 256 1.57 0.27 11.40
CA ALA A 256 0.94 1.28 10.54
C ALA A 256 -0.59 1.12 10.41
N LEU A 257 -1.11 -0.09 10.23
CA LEU A 257 -2.56 -0.30 10.01
C LEU A 257 -3.30 -0.49 11.33
N ILE A 258 -4.55 -0.07 11.41
CA ILE A 258 -5.41 -0.26 12.60
C ILE A 258 -5.61 -1.76 12.83
N ALA A 259 -5.40 -2.20 14.08
CA ALA A 259 -5.64 -3.58 14.48
C ALA A 259 -6.42 -3.69 15.80
N LEU A 260 -7.25 -4.72 15.93
CA LEU A 260 -8.02 -5.04 17.14
C LEU A 260 -7.80 -6.51 17.50
N ASN A 261 -7.27 -6.76 18.70
CA ASN A 261 -7.18 -8.12 19.24
C ASN A 261 -8.52 -8.50 19.86
N LEU A 262 -9.13 -9.56 19.35
CA LEU A 262 -10.47 -10.00 19.72
C LEU A 262 -10.43 -11.47 20.16
N GLU A 263 -11.30 -11.83 21.09
CA GLU A 263 -11.56 -13.22 21.48
C GLU A 263 -12.67 -13.79 20.58
N PRO A 264 -12.99 -15.10 20.63
CA PRO A 264 -14.12 -15.63 19.88
C PRO A 264 -15.45 -14.93 20.23
N GLY A 265 -16.24 -14.59 19.22
CA GLY A 265 -17.55 -13.96 19.37
C GLY A 265 -17.98 -13.12 18.17
N GLU A 266 -19.16 -12.51 18.32
CA GLU A 266 -19.76 -11.60 17.33
C GLU A 266 -19.48 -10.14 17.69
N TYR A 267 -19.08 -9.36 16.69
CA TYR A 267 -18.64 -7.97 16.85
C TYR A 267 -19.23 -7.04 15.80
N ASP A 268 -19.88 -5.99 16.26
CA ASP A 268 -20.13 -4.79 15.47
C ASP A 268 -18.97 -3.80 15.69
N VAL A 269 -18.17 -3.61 14.66
CA VAL A 269 -17.01 -2.72 14.66
C VAL A 269 -17.39 -1.43 13.94
N ALA A 270 -17.16 -0.29 14.57
CA ALA A 270 -17.37 1.01 13.96
C ALA A 270 -16.19 1.95 14.22
N LEU A 271 -15.88 2.77 13.21
CA LEU A 271 -14.85 3.77 13.23
C LEU A 271 -15.41 5.11 12.77
N ARG A 272 -14.98 6.18 13.42
CA ARG A 272 -15.31 7.55 13.04
C ARG A 272 -14.06 8.41 13.08
N PHE A 273 -13.76 9.06 11.96
CA PHE A 273 -12.63 9.98 11.89
C PHE A 273 -13.03 11.39 12.32
N GLU A 274 -12.20 11.98 13.18
CA GLU A 274 -12.25 13.37 13.59
C GLU A 274 -10.86 14.01 13.45
N PRO A 275 -10.66 14.94 12.50
CA PRO A 275 -9.38 15.59 12.31
C PRO A 275 -8.87 16.27 13.58
N ALA A 276 -7.59 16.07 13.90
CA ALA A 276 -6.95 16.77 15.00
C ALA A 276 -7.10 18.29 14.83
N GLY A 277 -7.48 18.98 15.91
CA GLY A 277 -7.65 20.43 15.91
C GLY A 277 -8.94 20.95 15.27
N LYS A 278 -9.86 20.08 14.81
CA LYS A 278 -11.18 20.52 14.29
C LYS A 278 -11.94 21.40 15.29
N SER A 279 -11.93 21.01 16.56
CA SER A 279 -12.56 21.79 17.64
C SER A 279 -11.86 23.12 17.90
N ALA A 280 -10.53 23.14 17.92
CA ALA A 280 -9.74 24.36 18.07
C ALA A 280 -9.94 25.32 16.90
N GLY A 281 -9.94 24.81 15.66
CA GLY A 281 -10.21 25.57 14.45
C GLY A 281 -11.60 26.21 14.47
N ALA A 282 -12.63 25.46 14.89
CA ALA A 282 -13.99 26.00 15.03
C ALA A 282 -14.04 27.17 16.03
N TRP A 283 -13.38 27.05 17.18
CA TRP A 283 -13.31 28.14 18.16
C TRP A 283 -12.60 29.38 17.62
N ILE A 284 -11.47 29.20 16.91
CA ILE A 284 -10.74 30.31 16.28
C ILE A 284 -11.61 30.99 15.21
N SER A 285 -12.35 30.22 14.40
CA SER A 285 -13.27 30.76 13.39
C SER A 285 -14.40 31.56 14.03
N ILE A 286 -15.01 31.04 15.10
CA ILE A 286 -16.08 31.75 15.84
C ILE A 286 -15.54 33.04 16.44
N ALA A 287 -14.39 33.00 17.10
CA ALA A 287 -13.73 34.18 17.67
C ALA A 287 -13.43 35.23 16.59
N SER A 288 -12.88 34.81 15.45
CA SER A 288 -12.57 35.71 14.34
C SER A 288 -13.84 36.33 13.73
N ALA A 289 -14.90 35.55 13.57
CA ALA A 289 -16.18 36.05 13.07
C ALA A 289 -16.82 37.08 14.02
N MET A 290 -16.74 36.84 15.34
CA MET A 290 -17.20 37.81 16.34
C MET A 290 -16.40 39.11 16.30
N ILE A 291 -15.07 39.02 16.17
CA ILE A 291 -14.20 40.18 16.02
C ILE A 291 -14.55 40.95 14.73
N ALA A 292 -14.70 40.27 13.60
CA ALA A 292 -15.10 40.89 12.34
C ALA A 292 -16.47 41.57 12.44
N ALA A 293 -17.46 40.93 13.07
CA ALA A 293 -18.78 41.52 13.29
C ALA A 293 -18.72 42.76 14.19
N LEU A 294 -17.83 42.78 15.19
CA LEU A 294 -17.60 43.97 16.02
C LEU A 294 -17.01 45.12 15.19
N PHE A 295 -15.95 44.87 14.41
CA PHE A 295 -15.25 45.91 13.67
C PHE A 295 -16.00 46.42 12.44
N PHE A 296 -16.72 45.56 11.71
CA PHE A 296 -17.43 45.96 10.49
C PHE A 296 -18.94 46.16 10.69
N GLY A 297 -19.54 45.46 11.66
CA GLY A 297 -20.97 45.56 11.97
C GLY A 297 -21.34 46.79 12.81
N LEU A 298 -20.56 47.13 13.85
CA LEU A 298 -20.85 48.31 14.67
C LEU A 298 -20.81 49.63 13.87
N PRO A 299 -19.80 49.91 13.03
CA PRO A 299 -19.78 51.15 12.25
C PRO A 299 -20.95 51.26 11.28
N CYS A 300 -21.36 50.16 10.64
CA CYS A 300 -22.53 50.14 9.75
C CYS A 300 -23.85 50.41 10.51
N LEU A 301 -24.01 49.87 11.71
CA LEU A 301 -25.19 50.12 12.56
C LEU A 301 -25.21 51.55 13.11
N LEU A 302 -24.06 52.09 13.50
CA LEU A 302 -23.91 53.47 13.97
C LEU A 302 -24.11 54.49 12.84
N ARG A 303 -23.69 54.19 11.61
CA ARG A 303 -23.87 55.05 10.43
C ARG A 303 -25.35 55.09 9.99
N LYS A 304 -26.04 53.94 9.96
CA LYS A 304 -27.50 53.87 9.72
C LYS A 304 -28.33 54.59 10.79
N ARG A 305 -27.87 54.64 12.05
CA ARG A 305 -28.52 55.42 13.12
C ARG A 305 -28.31 56.93 12.98
N LYS A 306 -27.20 57.38 12.39
CA LYS A 306 -26.96 58.81 12.08
C LYS A 306 -27.75 59.30 10.87
N GLU A 307 -28.01 58.46 9.88
CA GLU A 307 -28.83 58.81 8.71
C GLU A 307 -30.36 58.84 8.98
N LYS A 308 -30.80 58.31 10.14
CA LYS A 308 -32.21 58.33 10.58
C LYS A 308 -32.54 59.43 11.61
N LYS A 309 -31.58 60.28 11.97
CA LYS A 309 -31.78 61.49 12.79
C LYS A 309 -31.69 62.72 11.90
#